data_AF-A0A257AD65-F1
#
_entry.id   AF-A0A257AD65-F1
#
_cell.length_a   1.000
_cell.length_b   1.000
_cell.length_c   1.000
_cell.angle_alpha   90.00
_cell.angle_beta   90.00
_cell.angle_gamma   90.00
#
_symmetry.space_group_name_H-M   'P 1'
#
loop_
_entity.id
_entity.type
_entity.pdbx_description
1 polymer ?
#
loop_
_entity_poly.entity_id
_entity_poly.type
_entity_poly.pdbx_seq_one_letter_code
_entity_poly.pdbx_strand_id
1 'polypeptide(L)'
;MDPSLQKFLQLEFFSKEGFVRKKCKKCGSFFWTFDKERELCGDAPCVDYTFIKHPLGKKKYDLSSMREAFLSFFEKNGHKRLHRYPVIARWRSDVYLTIASIADFQPHVTSGEVPPPANPLVISQPSIRLNDLEEVGRSGRHLTMFEMMGHHAFNNHEKVYWSEETARYCHEFLNSIGVKKEDVTYKEAEWSGGGNAGPCLEVLAGGLEVATLVFMNLKSDEKGKYLVKGERYSEMPMRVVDTGYGLERLVWLTHG
;
A
#
# COMPACT_ATOMS: atom_id res chain seq x y z
N MET A 1 7.36 -15.96 1.83
CA MET A 1 7.03 -15.36 3.12
C MET A 1 7.31 -16.28 4.28
N ASP A 2 8.18 -15.81 5.16
CA ASP A 2 8.45 -16.43 6.47
C ASP A 2 7.16 -16.48 7.33
N PRO A 3 6.81 -17.62 7.95
CA PRO A 3 5.59 -17.73 8.77
C PRO A 3 5.49 -16.70 9.89
N SER A 4 6.61 -16.26 10.45
CA SER A 4 6.65 -15.24 11.51
C SER A 4 6.32 -13.84 11.00
N LEU A 5 6.46 -13.57 9.70
CA LEU A 5 6.01 -12.34 9.05
C LEU A 5 4.54 -12.45 8.64
N GLN A 6 4.11 -13.63 8.19
CA GLN A 6 2.73 -13.88 7.77
C GLN A 6 1.70 -13.66 8.88
N LYS A 7 2.08 -13.87 10.14
CA LYS A 7 1.20 -13.61 11.30
C LYS A 7 0.71 -12.16 11.37
N PHE A 8 1.47 -11.19 10.86
CA PHE A 8 1.06 -9.78 10.84
C PHE A 8 -0.05 -9.49 9.83
N LEU A 9 -0.37 -10.45 8.96
CA LEU A 9 -1.43 -10.37 7.96
C LEU A 9 -2.69 -11.16 8.37
N GLN A 10 -2.66 -11.83 9.53
CA GLN A 10 -3.82 -12.54 10.10
C GLN A 10 -4.58 -11.59 11.03
N LEU A 11 -5.40 -10.72 10.43
CA LEU A 11 -6.08 -9.64 11.13
C LEU A 11 -7.48 -10.03 11.61
N GLU A 12 -7.84 -9.64 12.83
CA GLU A 12 -9.21 -9.80 13.36
C GLU A 12 -10.21 -8.95 12.59
N PHE A 13 -9.77 -7.80 12.04
CA PHE A 13 -10.58 -6.97 11.16
C PHE A 13 -11.28 -7.81 10.07
N PHE A 14 -10.54 -8.71 9.40
CA PHE A 14 -11.10 -9.50 8.31
C PHE A 14 -12.20 -10.45 8.77
N SER A 15 -11.97 -11.18 9.85
CA SER A 15 -12.97 -12.11 10.36
C SER A 15 -14.22 -11.40 10.89
N LYS A 16 -14.07 -10.22 11.52
CA LYS A 16 -15.19 -9.38 11.98
C LYS A 16 -16.03 -8.83 10.83
N GLU A 17 -15.39 -8.46 9.72
CA GLU A 17 -16.07 -7.96 8.51
C GLU A 17 -16.59 -9.09 7.58
N GLY A 18 -16.36 -10.35 7.95
CA GLY A 18 -16.85 -11.53 7.22
C GLY A 18 -15.97 -11.95 6.03
N PHE A 19 -14.74 -11.44 5.93
CA PHE A 19 -13.74 -11.92 4.98
C PHE A 19 -13.25 -13.32 5.39
N VAL A 20 -13.02 -14.15 4.39
CA VAL A 20 -12.41 -15.47 4.54
C VAL A 20 -11.04 -15.49 3.86
N ARG A 21 -10.10 -16.18 4.50
CA ARG A 21 -8.76 -16.39 3.95
C ARG A 21 -8.76 -17.59 3.01
N LYS A 22 -8.27 -17.40 1.78
CA LYS A 22 -8.17 -18.44 0.75
C LYS A 22 -6.77 -18.47 0.15
N LYS A 23 -6.45 -19.54 -0.59
CA LYS A 23 -5.22 -19.68 -1.36
C LYS A 23 -5.57 -19.62 -2.85
N CYS A 24 -4.93 -18.73 -3.60
CA CYS A 24 -5.19 -18.54 -5.02
C CYS A 24 -4.78 -19.79 -5.79
N LYS A 25 -5.69 -20.36 -6.59
CA LYS A 25 -5.39 -21.55 -7.40
C LYS A 25 -4.35 -21.32 -8.50
N LYS A 26 -4.12 -20.07 -8.93
CA LYS A 26 -3.21 -19.74 -10.04
C LYS A 26 -1.80 -19.36 -9.58
N CYS A 27 -1.66 -18.42 -8.64
CA CYS A 27 -0.35 -17.97 -8.16
C CYS A 27 0.08 -18.59 -6.82
N GLY A 28 -0.82 -19.29 -6.11
CA GLY A 28 -0.52 -19.90 -4.81
C GLY A 28 -0.45 -18.93 -3.63
N SER A 29 -0.55 -17.61 -3.85
CA SER A 29 -0.60 -16.61 -2.78
C SER A 29 -1.86 -16.77 -1.93
N PHE A 30 -1.74 -16.50 -0.63
CA PHE A 30 -2.90 -16.34 0.24
C PHE A 30 -3.54 -14.98 0.03
N PHE A 31 -4.85 -14.90 0.19
CA PHE A 31 -5.60 -13.66 0.07
C PHE A 31 -6.89 -13.71 0.90
N TRP A 32 -7.42 -12.54 1.24
CA TRP A 32 -8.68 -12.36 1.93
C TRP A 32 -9.75 -11.87 0.95
N THR A 33 -10.95 -12.45 1.05
CA THR A 33 -12.10 -12.14 0.18
C THR A 33 -13.40 -12.22 0.96
N PHE A 34 -14.37 -11.38 0.63
CA PHE A 34 -15.73 -11.52 1.15
C PHE A 34 -16.51 -12.64 0.43
N ASP A 35 -16.21 -12.86 -0.86
CA ASP A 35 -16.78 -13.94 -1.66
C ASP A 35 -16.19 -15.30 -1.25
N LYS A 36 -17.03 -16.15 -0.65
CA LYS A 36 -16.68 -17.49 -0.17
C LYS A 36 -16.38 -18.47 -1.31
N GLU A 37 -16.91 -18.23 -2.51
CA GLU A 37 -16.72 -19.10 -3.67
C GLU A 37 -15.47 -18.70 -4.47
N ARG A 38 -15.01 -17.44 -4.38
CA ARG A 38 -13.83 -16.94 -5.12
C ARG A 38 -12.58 -17.81 -4.98
N GLU A 39 -12.00 -18.27 -6.09
CA GLU A 39 -10.83 -19.15 -6.08
C GLU A 39 -9.50 -18.47 -6.45
N LEU A 40 -9.57 -17.23 -6.96
CA LEU A 40 -8.44 -16.47 -7.48
C LEU A 40 -8.25 -15.17 -6.70
N CYS A 41 -7.00 -14.70 -6.56
CA CYS A 41 -6.66 -13.58 -5.69
C CYS A 41 -7.25 -12.23 -6.10
N GLY A 42 -7.77 -12.08 -7.32
CA GLY A 42 -8.31 -10.80 -7.82
C GLY A 42 -7.26 -9.87 -8.42
N ASP A 43 -6.05 -10.37 -8.66
CA ASP A 43 -4.95 -9.62 -9.27
C ASP A 43 -4.70 -10.06 -10.71
N ALA A 44 -4.28 -9.15 -11.58
CA ALA A 44 -3.81 -9.48 -12.92
C ALA A 44 -2.35 -9.98 -12.85
N PRO A 45 -2.00 -11.13 -13.46
CA PRO A 45 -2.75 -11.83 -14.52
C PRO A 45 -3.58 -13.01 -14.01
N CYS A 46 -3.82 -13.17 -12.70
CA CYS A 46 -4.65 -14.26 -12.21
C CYS A 46 -6.10 -14.12 -12.69
N VAL A 47 -6.60 -12.88 -12.77
CA VAL A 47 -7.90 -12.51 -13.36
C VAL A 47 -7.70 -11.38 -14.38
N ASP A 48 -8.69 -11.17 -15.24
CA ASP A 48 -8.75 -10.01 -16.13
C ASP A 48 -9.38 -8.80 -15.43
N TYR A 49 -9.24 -7.61 -16.05
CA TYR A 49 -9.89 -6.40 -15.56
C TYR A 49 -11.40 -6.45 -15.79
N THR A 50 -12.16 -6.32 -14.71
CA THR A 50 -13.64 -6.33 -14.75
C THR A 50 -14.25 -4.94 -14.72
N PHE A 51 -13.48 -3.91 -14.33
CA PHE A 51 -13.98 -2.54 -14.20
C PHE A 51 -14.02 -1.76 -15.53
N ILE A 52 -13.36 -2.27 -16.58
CA ILE A 52 -13.36 -1.61 -17.90
C ILE A 52 -14.78 -1.61 -18.45
N LYS A 53 -15.32 -0.43 -18.79
CA LYS A 53 -16.74 -0.17 -19.10
C LYS A 53 -17.74 -0.42 -17.95
N HIS A 54 -17.28 -0.90 -16.80
CA HIS A 54 -18.07 -1.20 -15.61
C HIS A 54 -17.39 -0.56 -14.37
N PRO A 55 -17.31 0.78 -14.32
CA PRO A 55 -16.54 1.48 -13.28
C PRO A 55 -16.95 1.07 -11.87
N LEU A 56 -15.96 0.95 -10.98
CA LEU A 56 -16.18 0.72 -9.56
C LEU A 56 -16.06 2.05 -8.81
N GLY A 57 -17.13 2.44 -8.11
CA GLY A 57 -17.21 3.71 -7.40
C GLY A 57 -18.61 4.32 -7.49
N LYS A 58 -18.91 5.26 -6.60
CA LYS A 58 -20.22 5.93 -6.57
C LYS A 58 -20.37 7.02 -7.63
N LYS A 59 -19.26 7.52 -8.16
CA LYS A 59 -19.17 8.54 -9.21
C LYS A 59 -17.80 8.48 -9.89
N LYS A 60 -17.66 9.17 -11.02
CA LYS A 60 -16.38 9.42 -11.67
C LYS A 60 -15.61 10.49 -10.90
N TYR A 61 -14.35 10.22 -10.57
CA TYR A 61 -13.45 11.16 -9.90
C TYR A 61 -12.32 11.59 -10.82
N ASP A 62 -12.10 12.88 -11.00
CA ASP A 62 -10.85 13.37 -11.60
C ASP A 62 -9.67 13.29 -10.60
N LEU A 63 -8.45 13.55 -11.07
CA LEU A 63 -7.24 13.50 -10.24
C LEU A 63 -7.32 14.45 -9.04
N SER A 64 -7.91 15.64 -9.21
CA SER A 64 -8.03 16.62 -8.14
C SER A 64 -8.98 16.17 -7.04
N SER A 65 -10.17 15.70 -7.43
CA SER A 65 -11.23 15.28 -6.53
C SER A 65 -10.93 13.95 -5.86
N MET A 66 -10.24 13.01 -6.51
CA MET A 66 -9.77 11.78 -5.87
C MET A 66 -8.69 12.08 -4.83
N ARG A 67 -7.72 12.94 -5.17
CA ARG A 67 -6.68 13.38 -4.23
C ARG A 67 -7.30 14.05 -3.01
N GLU A 68 -8.23 14.97 -3.22
CA GLU A 68 -8.89 15.66 -2.11
C GLU A 68 -9.76 14.71 -1.28
N ALA A 69 -10.45 13.75 -1.90
CA ALA A 69 -11.22 12.76 -1.18
C ALA A 69 -10.34 11.91 -0.25
N PHE A 70 -9.16 11.50 -0.71
CA PHE A 70 -8.19 10.75 0.11
C PHE A 70 -7.65 11.61 1.26
N LEU A 71 -7.12 12.80 0.97
CA LEU A 71 -6.50 13.66 1.98
C LEU A 71 -7.52 14.08 3.04
N SER A 72 -8.70 14.55 2.62
CA SER A 72 -9.79 14.93 3.54
C SER A 72 -10.30 13.74 4.36
N PHE A 73 -10.32 12.52 3.82
CA PHE A 73 -10.74 11.33 4.58
C PHE A 73 -9.79 11.09 5.76
N PHE A 74 -8.49 11.09 5.53
CA PHE A 74 -7.51 10.85 6.59
C PHE A 74 -7.37 12.04 7.54
N GLU A 75 -7.51 13.29 7.07
CA GLU A 75 -7.58 14.48 7.95
C GLU A 75 -8.72 14.38 8.96
N LYS A 76 -9.90 13.92 8.53
CA LYS A 76 -11.05 13.70 9.43
C LYS A 76 -10.83 12.55 10.42
N ASN A 77 -9.90 11.64 10.11
CA ASN A 77 -9.53 10.50 10.96
C ASN A 77 -8.26 10.77 11.80
N GLY A 78 -7.87 12.04 11.93
CA GLY A 78 -6.80 12.47 12.84
C GLY A 78 -5.39 12.47 12.23
N HIS A 79 -5.23 12.18 10.94
CA HIS A 79 -3.94 12.30 10.26
C HIS A 79 -3.66 13.75 9.89
N LYS A 80 -2.43 14.21 10.11
CA LYS A 80 -2.00 15.53 9.65
C LYS A 80 -1.67 15.47 8.16
N ARG A 81 -2.33 16.30 7.35
CA ARG A 81 -1.98 16.50 5.94
C ARG A 81 -0.64 17.20 5.80
N LEU A 82 0.23 16.62 4.97
CA LEU A 82 1.51 17.19 4.58
C LEU A 82 1.50 17.66 3.13
N HIS A 83 2.38 18.61 2.83
CA HIS A 83 2.71 18.97 1.46
C HIS A 83 3.66 17.95 0.85
N ARG A 84 3.55 17.75 -0.47
CA ARG A 84 4.44 16.87 -1.22
C ARG A 84 5.91 17.30 -1.13
N TYR A 85 6.80 16.34 -1.16
CA TYR A 85 8.24 16.49 -1.34
C TYR A 85 8.59 16.59 -2.83
N PRO A 86 9.78 17.12 -3.19
CA PRO A 86 10.24 17.09 -4.58
C PRO A 86 10.54 15.65 -5.02
N VAL A 87 10.41 15.37 -6.32
CA VAL A 87 10.72 14.04 -6.89
C VAL A 87 12.22 13.71 -6.89
N ILE A 88 13.07 14.68 -6.58
CA ILE A 88 14.51 14.52 -6.42
C ILE A 88 14.80 14.33 -4.93
N ALA A 89 15.40 13.20 -4.57
CA ALA A 89 15.61 12.79 -3.19
C ALA A 89 16.81 13.51 -2.53
N ARG A 90 16.68 14.84 -2.31
CA ARG A 90 17.78 15.69 -1.80
C ARG A 90 18.20 15.39 -0.35
N TRP A 91 17.36 14.70 0.41
CA TRP A 91 17.56 14.40 1.84
C TRP A 91 18.27 13.07 2.10
N ARG A 92 18.60 12.30 1.06
CA ARG A 92 19.25 10.98 1.17
C ARG A 92 20.26 10.79 0.04
N SER A 93 21.16 9.81 0.20
CA SER A 93 22.31 9.60 -0.69
C SER A 93 22.31 8.24 -1.40
N ASP A 94 21.34 7.39 -1.13
CA ASP A 94 21.25 6.00 -1.61
C ASP A 94 20.27 5.82 -2.78
N VAL A 95 19.36 6.79 -3.01
CA VAL A 95 18.49 6.84 -4.19
C VAL A 95 18.46 8.27 -4.76
N TYR A 96 18.31 8.40 -6.07
CA TYR A 96 18.27 9.70 -6.74
C TYR A 96 16.86 10.33 -6.78
N LEU A 97 15.83 9.49 -6.91
CA LEU A 97 14.45 9.91 -7.12
C LEU A 97 13.53 9.35 -6.02
N THR A 98 12.43 10.03 -5.76
CA THR A 98 11.38 9.56 -4.86
C THR A 98 10.63 8.39 -5.52
N ILE A 99 10.79 7.18 -4.98
CA ILE A 99 10.22 5.93 -5.55
C ILE A 99 8.90 5.49 -4.91
N ALA A 100 8.57 6.06 -3.75
CA ALA A 100 7.39 5.81 -2.93
C ALA A 100 7.23 6.95 -1.92
N SER A 101 6.03 7.13 -1.35
CA SER A 101 5.80 8.15 -0.31
C SER A 101 6.66 7.94 0.95
N ILE A 102 6.92 6.69 1.34
CA ILE A 102 7.80 6.39 2.48
C ILE A 102 9.26 6.84 2.26
N ALA A 103 9.68 6.99 1.00
CA ALA A 103 11.05 7.40 0.67
C ALA A 103 11.35 8.83 1.16
N ASP A 104 10.31 9.65 1.39
CA ASP A 104 10.40 11.00 1.96
C ASP A 104 10.90 11.01 3.41
N PHE A 105 10.68 9.90 4.13
CA PHE A 105 10.97 9.77 5.55
C PHE A 105 12.19 8.85 5.81
N GLN A 106 12.64 8.13 4.79
CA GLN A 106 13.83 7.29 4.87
C GLN A 106 15.14 8.08 4.63
N PRO A 107 16.26 7.66 5.26
CA PRO A 107 16.34 6.68 6.34
C PRO A 107 16.06 7.31 7.73
N HIS A 108 16.22 8.63 7.86
CA HIS A 108 16.36 9.32 9.16
C HIS A 108 15.15 9.20 10.09
N VAL A 109 13.92 9.28 9.56
CA VAL A 109 12.72 9.12 10.39
C VAL A 109 12.48 7.65 10.71
N THR A 110 12.66 6.78 9.71
CA THR A 110 12.47 5.33 9.87
C THR A 110 13.52 4.67 10.79
N SER A 111 14.70 5.27 10.93
CA SER A 111 15.73 4.85 11.90
C SER A 111 15.48 5.40 13.31
N GLY A 112 14.64 6.44 13.44
CA GLY A 112 14.36 7.14 14.69
C GLY A 112 15.35 8.25 15.04
N GLU A 113 16.27 8.59 14.13
CA GLU A 113 17.19 9.72 14.31
C GLU A 113 16.47 11.07 14.32
N VAL A 114 15.38 11.18 13.55
CA VAL A 114 14.57 12.40 13.42
C VAL A 114 13.09 12.06 13.63
N PRO A 115 12.32 12.86 14.40
CA PRO A 115 10.88 12.64 14.51
C PRO A 115 10.17 12.89 13.18
N PRO A 116 9.05 12.19 12.89
CA PRO A 116 8.24 12.50 11.72
C PRO A 116 7.64 13.92 11.84
N PRO A 117 7.38 14.63 10.71
CA PRO A 117 6.77 15.96 10.75
C PRO A 117 5.39 16.00 11.43
N ALA A 118 4.68 14.88 11.42
CA ALA A 118 3.47 14.62 12.18
C ALA A 118 3.26 13.11 12.33
N ASN A 119 2.46 12.69 13.32
CA ASN A 119 2.21 11.27 13.56
C ASN A 119 0.79 11.06 14.14
N PRO A 120 -0.15 10.44 13.40
CA PRO A 120 0.00 9.94 12.04
C PRO A 120 -0.10 11.07 10.99
N LEU A 121 0.34 10.80 9.77
CA LEU A 121 0.36 11.77 8.67
C LEU A 121 -0.31 11.22 7.40
N VAL A 122 -0.76 12.10 6.51
CA VAL A 122 -1.28 11.77 5.18
C VAL A 122 -0.66 12.69 4.11
N ILE A 123 -0.32 12.13 2.95
CA ILE A 123 0.34 12.85 1.84
C ILE A 123 -0.11 12.31 0.48
N SER A 124 -0.02 13.14 -0.56
CA SER A 124 -0.06 12.72 -1.97
C SER A 124 1.30 13.02 -2.59
N GLN A 125 2.14 12.00 -2.74
CA GLN A 125 3.54 12.16 -3.14
C GLN A 125 3.76 11.72 -4.60
N PRO A 126 4.11 12.66 -5.50
CA PRO A 126 4.62 12.29 -6.82
C PRO A 126 5.86 11.41 -6.70
N SER A 127 5.83 10.26 -7.35
CA SER A 127 6.87 9.25 -7.34
C SER A 127 7.26 8.91 -8.76
N ILE A 128 8.54 8.59 -8.97
CA ILE A 128 9.08 8.17 -10.26
C ILE A 128 9.67 6.77 -10.11
N ARG A 129 9.21 5.84 -10.95
CA ARG A 129 9.75 4.48 -11.06
C ARG A 129 10.20 4.23 -12.50
N LEU A 130 11.49 3.96 -12.65
CA LEU A 130 12.10 3.62 -13.94
C LEU A 130 12.27 2.12 -14.14
N ASN A 131 12.11 1.32 -13.08
CA ASN A 131 12.20 -0.15 -13.15
C ASN A 131 11.06 -0.76 -13.98
N ASP A 132 9.91 -0.07 -14.04
CA ASP A 132 8.73 -0.53 -14.76
C ASP A 132 8.66 0.03 -16.21
N LEU A 133 9.74 0.66 -16.70
CA LEU A 133 9.74 1.42 -17.96
C LEU A 133 9.30 0.56 -19.16
N GLU A 134 9.72 -0.70 -19.22
CA GLU A 134 9.36 -1.61 -20.31
C GLU A 134 7.86 -1.93 -20.35
N GLU A 135 7.17 -1.84 -19.23
CA GLU A 135 5.75 -2.15 -19.10
C GLU A 135 4.84 -0.94 -19.38
N VAL A 136 5.40 0.27 -19.38
CA VAL A 136 4.64 1.51 -19.62
C VAL A 136 4.10 1.52 -21.05
N GLY A 137 2.79 1.72 -21.18
CA GLY A 137 2.09 1.65 -22.47
C GLY A 137 1.77 0.24 -22.96
N ARG A 138 2.34 -0.81 -22.36
CA ARG A 138 2.03 -2.21 -22.68
C ARG A 138 0.95 -2.78 -21.79
N SER A 139 1.08 -2.59 -20.48
CA SER A 139 0.16 -3.17 -19.48
C SER A 139 -1.13 -2.36 -19.29
N GLY A 140 -1.17 -1.11 -19.77
CA GLY A 140 -2.23 -0.14 -19.51
C GLY A 140 -2.27 0.43 -18.08
N ARG A 141 -1.52 -0.14 -17.12
CA ARG A 141 -1.58 0.23 -15.69
C ARG A 141 -0.27 0.79 -15.10
N HIS A 142 0.83 0.74 -15.84
CA HIS A 142 2.14 1.20 -15.40
C HIS A 142 2.42 2.60 -15.94
N LEU A 143 2.97 3.45 -15.07
CA LEU A 143 3.38 4.81 -15.36
C LEU A 143 4.81 5.00 -14.85
N THR A 144 5.59 5.83 -15.54
CA THR A 144 6.91 6.24 -15.03
C THR A 144 6.79 7.22 -13.87
N MET A 145 5.82 8.14 -13.94
CA MET A 145 5.50 9.11 -12.90
C MET A 145 4.04 8.98 -12.52
N PHE A 146 3.77 8.92 -11.21
CA PHE A 146 2.44 8.77 -10.65
C PHE A 146 2.39 9.39 -9.25
N GLU A 147 1.21 9.68 -8.73
CA GLU A 147 1.04 10.08 -7.34
C GLU A 147 0.72 8.89 -6.45
N MET A 148 1.64 8.60 -5.54
CA MET A 148 1.41 7.67 -4.45
C MET A 148 0.82 8.44 -3.27
N MET A 149 -0.47 8.27 -3.04
CA MET A 149 -1.10 8.76 -1.82
C MET A 149 -0.80 7.79 -0.68
N GLY A 150 -0.44 8.29 0.49
CA GLY A 150 -0.03 7.45 1.61
C GLY A 150 -0.46 8.05 2.93
N HIS A 151 -0.91 7.18 3.83
CA HIS A 151 -1.04 7.49 5.25
C HIS A 151 0.01 6.69 6.04
N HIS A 152 0.78 7.39 6.87
CA HIS A 152 1.92 6.81 7.58
C HIS A 152 1.78 6.99 9.09
N ALA A 153 2.21 5.97 9.83
CA ALA A 153 2.27 6.00 11.29
C ALA A 153 3.59 5.37 11.76
N PHE A 154 4.33 6.10 12.58
CA PHE A 154 5.65 5.72 13.07
C PHE A 154 5.53 5.28 14.53
N ASN A 155 5.55 3.97 14.76
CA ASN A 155 5.39 3.38 16.09
C ASN A 155 6.77 3.14 16.69
N ASN A 156 7.25 4.12 17.45
CA ASN A 156 8.47 4.01 18.25
C ASN A 156 8.09 3.76 19.72
N HIS A 157 8.35 4.72 20.61
CA HIS A 157 7.99 4.63 22.03
C HIS A 157 6.47 4.66 22.27
N GLU A 158 5.73 5.40 21.45
CA GLU A 158 4.27 5.48 21.50
C GLU A 158 3.67 4.76 20.29
N LYS A 159 2.71 3.88 20.58
CA LYS A 159 1.94 3.20 19.53
C LYS A 159 0.83 4.14 19.04
N VAL A 160 0.84 4.45 17.75
CA VAL A 160 -0.20 5.24 17.08
C VAL A 160 -1.30 4.30 16.58
N TYR A 161 -0.97 3.44 15.62
CA TYR A 161 -1.80 2.29 15.19
C TYR A 161 -0.97 1.32 14.35
N TRP A 162 -1.48 0.12 14.10
CA TRP A 162 -0.77 -0.91 13.34
C TRP A 162 -1.65 -1.55 12.25
N SER A 163 -1.51 -2.85 12.03
CA SER A 163 -2.08 -3.55 10.89
C SER A 163 -3.61 -3.62 10.90
N GLU A 164 -4.23 -3.79 12.07
CA GLU A 164 -5.70 -3.83 12.22
C GLU A 164 -6.34 -2.52 11.75
N GLU A 165 -5.90 -1.38 12.29
CA GLU A 165 -6.46 -0.07 11.93
C GLU A 165 -6.10 0.33 10.49
N THR A 166 -4.93 -0.09 10.00
CA THR A 166 -4.52 0.17 8.61
C THR A 166 -5.46 -0.51 7.62
N ALA A 167 -5.78 -1.79 7.83
CA ALA A 167 -6.73 -2.50 6.98
C ALA A 167 -8.14 -1.90 7.07
N ARG A 168 -8.58 -1.52 8.28
CA ARG A 168 -9.86 -0.82 8.49
C ARG A 168 -9.92 0.51 7.73
N TYR A 169 -8.92 1.37 7.85
CA TYR A 169 -8.87 2.65 7.14
C TYR A 169 -8.89 2.47 5.63
N CYS A 170 -8.14 1.51 5.11
CA CYS A 170 -8.17 1.18 3.69
C CYS A 170 -9.59 0.81 3.24
N HIS A 171 -10.25 -0.05 3.99
CA HIS A 171 -11.59 -0.51 3.69
C HIS A 171 -12.62 0.63 3.72
N GLU A 172 -12.59 1.44 4.78
CA GLU A 172 -13.48 2.59 4.95
C GLU A 172 -13.27 3.65 3.88
N PHE A 173 -12.02 3.92 3.49
CA PHE A 173 -11.71 4.84 2.40
C PHE A 173 -12.28 4.35 1.07
N LEU A 174 -12.04 3.08 0.69
CA LEU A 174 -12.57 2.49 -0.53
C LEU A 174 -14.09 2.52 -0.56
N ASN A 175 -14.74 2.18 0.56
CA ASN A 175 -16.19 2.30 0.70
C ASN A 175 -16.67 3.77 0.56
N SER A 176 -15.92 4.73 1.09
CA SER A 176 -16.25 6.16 1.00
C SER A 176 -16.29 6.68 -0.44
N ILE A 177 -15.49 6.10 -1.35
CA ILE A 177 -15.51 6.40 -2.79
C ILE A 177 -16.46 5.48 -3.58
N GLY A 178 -17.15 4.55 -2.90
CA GLY A 178 -18.19 3.69 -3.44
C GLY A 178 -17.71 2.37 -4.04
N VAL A 179 -16.49 1.94 -3.73
CA VAL A 179 -16.02 0.59 -4.03
C VAL A 179 -16.58 -0.35 -2.97
N LYS A 180 -17.38 -1.33 -3.39
CA LYS A 180 -18.06 -2.24 -2.45
C LYS A 180 -17.09 -3.26 -1.90
N LYS A 181 -17.37 -3.76 -0.70
CA LYS A 181 -16.51 -4.76 -0.03
C LYS A 181 -16.37 -6.05 -0.82
N GLU A 182 -17.41 -6.44 -1.56
CA GLU A 182 -17.45 -7.66 -2.38
C GLU A 182 -16.49 -7.59 -3.58
N ASP A 183 -16.16 -6.37 -4.01
CA ASP A 183 -15.26 -6.12 -5.14
C ASP A 183 -13.78 -6.06 -4.71
N VAL A 184 -13.50 -6.07 -3.41
CA VAL A 184 -12.15 -5.90 -2.85
C VAL A 184 -11.58 -7.22 -2.35
N THR A 185 -10.33 -7.50 -2.71
CA THR A 185 -9.52 -8.58 -2.11
C THR A 185 -8.22 -8.04 -1.56
N TYR A 186 -7.69 -8.71 -0.53
CA TYR A 186 -6.41 -8.36 0.10
C TYR A 186 -5.44 -9.53 -0.05
N LYS A 187 -4.50 -9.43 -0.98
CA LYS A 187 -3.51 -10.48 -1.27
C LYS A 187 -2.29 -10.31 -0.37
N GLU A 188 -1.88 -11.38 0.29
CA GLU A 188 -0.69 -11.40 1.15
C GLU A 188 0.58 -11.44 0.31
N ALA A 189 1.50 -10.50 0.55
CA ALA A 189 2.77 -10.38 -0.18
C ALA A 189 3.90 -9.83 0.71
N GLU A 190 5.12 -9.81 0.17
CA GLU A 190 6.29 -9.23 0.83
C GLU A 190 6.76 -7.99 0.05
N TRP A 191 7.00 -6.90 0.77
CA TRP A 191 7.50 -5.66 0.21
C TRP A 191 8.93 -5.38 0.70
N SER A 192 9.75 -4.85 -0.19
CA SER A 192 11.08 -4.33 0.14
C SER A 192 11.42 -3.13 -0.76
N GLY A 193 12.18 -2.18 -0.23
CA GLY A 193 12.61 -0.98 -0.94
C GLY A 193 13.26 0.06 -0.02
N GLY A 194 14.27 0.77 -0.53
CA GLY A 194 14.92 1.87 0.19
C GLY A 194 15.58 1.47 1.51
N GLY A 195 16.05 0.22 1.62
CA GLY A 195 16.70 -0.33 2.82
C GLY A 195 15.75 -0.89 3.88
N ASN A 196 14.43 -0.90 3.63
CA ASN A 196 13.44 -1.46 4.54
C ASN A 196 12.56 -2.52 3.86
N ALA A 197 11.92 -3.36 4.68
CA ALA A 197 11.00 -4.39 4.21
C ALA A 197 9.90 -4.68 5.25
N GLY A 198 8.90 -5.45 4.82
CA GLY A 198 7.85 -5.95 5.69
C GLY A 198 6.82 -6.81 4.93
N PRO A 199 6.00 -7.58 5.66
CA PRO A 199 4.82 -8.19 5.07
C PRO A 199 3.83 -7.09 4.65
N CYS A 200 3.08 -7.33 3.58
CA CYS A 200 2.10 -6.38 3.09
C CYS A 200 0.80 -7.05 2.60
N LEU A 201 -0.22 -6.22 2.47
CA LEU A 201 -1.46 -6.54 1.78
C LEU A 201 -1.53 -5.73 0.49
N GLU A 202 -1.52 -6.41 -0.66
CA GLU A 202 -1.88 -5.83 -1.95
C GLU A 202 -3.41 -5.78 -2.03
N VAL A 203 -3.96 -4.58 -2.15
CA VAL A 203 -5.40 -4.31 -2.16
C VAL A 203 -5.86 -4.22 -3.60
N LEU A 204 -6.74 -5.13 -3.98
CA LEU A 204 -7.14 -5.36 -5.35
C LEU A 204 -8.63 -5.04 -5.51
N ALA A 205 -8.99 -4.36 -6.59
CA ALA A 205 -10.37 -4.13 -6.98
C ALA A 205 -10.51 -4.28 -8.50
N GLY A 206 -11.50 -5.06 -8.94
CA GLY A 206 -11.77 -5.25 -10.37
C GLY A 206 -10.60 -5.83 -11.19
N GLY A 207 -9.69 -6.60 -10.58
CA GLY A 207 -8.49 -7.13 -11.24
C GLY A 207 -7.25 -6.23 -11.12
N LEU A 208 -7.37 -5.03 -10.54
CA LEU A 208 -6.32 -4.02 -10.45
C LEU A 208 -5.87 -3.83 -9.01
N GLU A 209 -4.55 -3.84 -8.77
CA GLU A 209 -3.97 -3.39 -7.51
C GLU A 209 -4.09 -1.87 -7.38
N VAL A 210 -4.91 -1.43 -6.43
CA VAL A 210 -5.20 -0.01 -6.18
C VAL A 210 -4.44 0.56 -4.99
N ALA A 211 -4.02 -0.31 -4.07
CA ALA A 211 -3.20 0.08 -2.93
C ALA A 211 -2.30 -1.05 -2.44
N THR A 212 -1.25 -0.70 -1.68
CA THR A 212 -0.40 -1.61 -0.95
C THR A 212 -0.30 -1.14 0.50
N LEU A 213 -0.53 -2.03 1.46
CA LEU A 213 -0.45 -1.76 2.90
C LEU A 213 0.74 -2.53 3.48
N VAL A 214 1.87 -1.87 3.67
CA VAL A 214 3.13 -2.45 4.15
C VAL A 214 3.27 -2.24 5.66
N PHE A 215 3.54 -3.33 6.37
CA PHE A 215 3.80 -3.32 7.81
C PHE A 215 5.30 -3.41 8.04
N MET A 216 5.97 -2.30 7.80
CA MET A 216 7.43 -2.21 7.79
C MET A 216 7.99 -2.46 9.20
N ASN A 217 8.69 -3.57 9.33
CA ASN A 217 9.29 -4.05 10.59
C ASN A 217 10.70 -4.60 10.39
N LEU A 218 11.27 -4.46 9.19
CA LEU A 218 12.57 -4.95 8.81
C LEU A 218 13.46 -3.84 8.23
N LYS A 219 14.77 -3.95 8.51
CA LYS A 219 15.83 -3.13 7.90
C LYS A 219 16.89 -4.03 7.27
N SER A 220 17.50 -3.56 6.18
CA SER A 220 18.57 -4.26 5.49
C SER A 220 19.73 -4.55 6.46
N ASP A 221 20.19 -5.80 6.46
CA ASP A 221 21.28 -6.29 7.30
C ASP A 221 21.88 -7.55 6.66
N GLU A 222 23.14 -7.51 6.26
CA GLU A 222 23.84 -8.65 5.65
C GLU A 222 23.86 -9.90 6.54
N LYS A 223 23.75 -9.73 7.86
CA LYS A 223 23.68 -10.82 8.85
C LYS A 223 22.24 -11.12 9.29
N GLY A 224 21.26 -10.48 8.64
CA GLY A 224 19.85 -10.60 8.93
C GLY A 224 19.32 -12.02 8.75
N LYS A 225 18.40 -12.41 9.64
CA LYS A 225 17.76 -13.73 9.64
C LYS A 225 16.67 -13.86 8.59
N TYR A 226 16.05 -12.75 8.17
CA TYR A 226 14.97 -12.75 7.20
C TYR A 226 15.52 -12.61 5.78
N LEU A 227 15.01 -13.43 4.86
CA LEU A 227 15.31 -13.34 3.44
C LEU A 227 14.09 -12.80 2.70
N VAL A 228 14.17 -11.58 2.18
CA VAL A 228 13.10 -10.92 1.42
C VAL A 228 13.65 -10.56 0.04
N LYS A 229 13.05 -11.15 -1.02
CA LYS A 229 13.47 -10.94 -2.41
C LYS A 229 14.98 -11.09 -2.68
N GLY A 230 15.64 -12.01 -1.97
CA GLY A 230 17.06 -12.31 -2.14
C GLY A 230 18.02 -11.50 -1.27
N GLU A 231 17.51 -10.51 -0.54
CA GLU A 231 18.29 -9.69 0.39
C GLU A 231 18.01 -10.06 1.85
N ARG A 232 19.00 -9.83 2.71
CA ARG A 232 18.91 -10.15 4.14
C ARG A 232 18.47 -8.95 4.96
N TYR A 233 17.60 -9.23 5.93
CA TYR A 233 17.01 -8.22 6.79
C TYR A 233 16.98 -8.66 8.26
N SER A 234 17.11 -7.68 9.14
CA SER A 234 16.93 -7.81 10.59
C SER A 234 15.69 -7.05 11.04
N GLU A 235 15.15 -7.44 12.20
CA GLU A 235 14.08 -6.67 12.83
C GLU A 235 14.55 -5.24 13.11
N MET A 236 13.67 -4.29 12.86
CA MET A 236 13.94 -2.90 13.15
C MET A 236 13.24 -2.50 14.48
N PRO A 237 13.84 -1.62 15.29
CA PRO A 237 13.24 -1.19 16.56
C PRO A 237 11.88 -0.49 16.38
N MET A 238 11.72 0.28 15.30
CA MET A 238 10.52 1.07 15.01
C MET A 238 9.60 0.36 14.02
N ARG A 239 8.33 0.19 14.38
CA ARG A 239 7.33 -0.36 13.45
C ARG A 239 6.66 0.77 12.67
N VAL A 240 6.73 0.74 11.34
CA VAL A 240 6.18 1.80 10.48
C VAL A 240 5.03 1.28 9.63
N VAL A 241 3.89 1.97 9.71
CA VAL A 241 2.81 1.78 8.74
C VAL A 241 3.20 2.55 7.48
N ASP A 242 3.41 1.82 6.40
CA ASP A 242 3.73 2.35 5.09
C ASP A 242 2.62 1.97 4.12
N THR A 243 1.84 2.95 3.67
CA THR A 243 0.77 2.70 2.70
C THR A 243 1.00 3.48 1.42
N GLY A 244 0.60 2.89 0.30
CA GLY A 244 0.66 3.51 -1.01
C GLY A 244 -0.61 3.21 -1.80
N TYR A 245 -1.35 4.25 -2.18
CA TYR A 245 -2.56 4.22 -2.99
C TYR A 245 -2.26 4.94 -4.30
N GLY A 246 -2.44 4.26 -5.43
CA GLY A 246 -2.20 4.86 -6.74
C GLY A 246 -3.33 5.81 -7.10
N LEU A 247 -3.08 7.12 -7.11
CA LEU A 247 -4.10 8.12 -7.47
C LEU A 247 -4.69 7.86 -8.85
N GLU A 248 -3.84 7.64 -9.84
CA GLU A 248 -4.21 7.41 -11.24
C GLU A 248 -4.99 6.10 -11.39
N ARG A 249 -4.62 5.07 -10.63
CA ARG A 249 -5.34 3.79 -10.64
C ARG A 249 -6.73 3.90 -10.02
N LEU A 250 -6.88 4.64 -8.91
CA LEU A 250 -8.18 4.89 -8.30
C LEU A 250 -9.07 5.74 -9.21
N VAL A 251 -8.52 6.75 -9.89
CA VAL A 251 -9.25 7.52 -10.90
C VAL A 251 -9.71 6.62 -12.05
N TRP A 252 -8.81 5.79 -12.58
CA TRP A 252 -9.12 4.85 -13.66
C TRP A 252 -10.21 3.86 -13.25
N LEU A 253 -10.12 3.30 -12.04
CA LEU A 253 -11.12 2.39 -11.47
C LEU A 253 -12.54 2.97 -11.50
N THR A 254 -12.67 4.27 -11.20
CA THR A 254 -13.95 4.98 -11.16
C THR A 254 -14.45 5.45 -12.53
N HIS A 255 -13.60 5.42 -13.56
CA HIS A 255 -13.94 5.82 -14.93
C HIS A 255 -14.33 4.65 -15.83
N GLY A 256 -13.70 3.50 -15.63
CA GLY A 256 -13.84 2.30 -16.47
C GLY A 256 -13.00 2.37 -17.74
#